data_AF-A0AAD0P7Y4-F1
#
_entry.id   AF-A0AAD0P7Y4-F1
#
_cell.length_a   1.000
_cell.length_b   1.000
_cell.length_c   1.000
_cell.angle_alpha   90.00
_cell.angle_beta   90.00
_cell.angle_gamma   90.00
#
_symmetry.space_group_name_H-M   'P 1'
#
loop_
_entity.id
_entity.type
_entity.pdbx_description
1 polymer ?
#
loop_
_entity_poly.entity_id
_entity_poly.type
_entity_poly.pdbx_seq_one_letter_code
_entity_poly.pdbx_strand_id
1 'polypeptide(L)' 'MVDSPDGLWEVVAASRDVMSDFPDDRSWAFGVTNRRKSRRYRQSYTRCGQFLANVADFDNTFFGIAPSETLDLQ' A
#
# COMPACT_ATOMS: atom_id res chain seq x y z
N MET A 1 -5.43 8.52 0.10
CA MET A 1 -5.03 8.00 -1.21
C MET A 1 -5.50 8.96 -2.27
N VAL A 2 -4.81 9.01 -3.40
CA VAL A 2 -5.26 9.70 -4.61
C VAL A 2 -5.59 8.63 -5.64
N ASP A 3 -6.82 8.63 -6.15
CA ASP A 3 -7.36 7.64 -7.08
C ASP A 3 -7.68 8.23 -8.47
N SER A 4 -7.44 9.53 -8.66
CA SER A 4 -7.75 10.25 -9.88
C SER A 4 -6.69 11.30 -10.22
N PRO A 5 -6.58 11.68 -11.52
CA PRO A 5 -5.68 12.76 -11.94
C PRO A 5 -5.97 14.10 -11.26
N ASP A 6 -7.25 14.43 -11.08
CA ASP A 6 -7.64 15.68 -10.39
C ASP A 6 -7.25 15.66 -8.91
N GLY A 7 -7.47 14.53 -8.22
CA GLY A 7 -7.02 14.36 -6.84
C GLY A 7 -5.50 14.47 -6.69
N LEU A 8 -4.74 14.04 -7.70
CA LEU A 8 -3.28 14.20 -7.71
C LEU A 8 -2.91 15.67 -7.81
N TRP A 9 -3.57 16.39 -8.72
CA TRP A 9 -3.33 17.80 -8.93
C TRP A 9 -3.65 18.63 -7.69
N GLU A 10 -4.73 18.33 -6.98
CA GLU A 10 -5.05 18.99 -5.71
C GLU A 10 -3.97 18.80 -4.64
N VAL A 11 -3.45 17.58 -4.49
CA VAL A 11 -2.40 17.27 -3.51
C VAL A 11 -1.11 18.02 -3.84
N VAL A 12 -0.73 18.05 -5.13
CA VAL A 12 0.46 18.77 -5.61
C VAL A 12 0.29 20.28 -5.42
N ALA A 13 -0.83 20.85 -5.87
CA ALA A 13 -1.10 22.27 -5.77
C ALA A 13 -1.16 22.75 -4.31
N ALA A 14 -1.68 21.92 -3.40
CA ALA A 14 -1.76 22.23 -1.97
C ALA A 14 -0.49 21.82 -1.19
N SER A 15 0.52 21.24 -1.83
CA SER A 15 1.73 20.68 -1.18
C SER A 15 1.41 19.79 0.03
N ARG A 16 0.35 18.98 -0.09
CA ARG A 16 -0.15 18.15 1.02
C ARG A 16 0.72 16.91 1.20
N ASP A 17 1.04 16.61 2.46
CA ASP A 17 1.62 15.33 2.83
C ASP A 17 0.51 14.27 2.90
N VAL A 18 0.72 13.17 2.18
CA VAL A 18 -0.19 12.01 2.11
C VAL A 18 0.44 10.76 2.71
N MET A 19 1.48 10.91 3.52
CA MET A 19 2.05 9.81 4.31
C MET A 19 1.03 9.21 5.26
N SER A 20 1.05 7.88 5.36
CA SER A 20 0.28 7.10 6.32
C SER A 20 1.18 6.11 7.04
N ASP A 21 0.67 5.55 8.13
CA ASP A 21 1.27 4.35 8.71
C ASP A 21 1.16 3.15 7.76
N PHE A 22 1.91 2.09 8.04
CA PHE A 22 1.78 0.83 7.30
C PHE A 22 0.34 0.31 7.38
N PRO A 23 -0.21 -0.19 6.25
CA PRO A 23 -1.52 -0.81 6.23
C PRO A 23 -1.54 -2.13 7.04
N ASP A 24 -2.64 -2.37 7.74
CA ASP A 24 -2.88 -3.55 8.58
C ASP A 24 -3.52 -4.73 7.82
N ASP A 25 -4.01 -4.48 6.61
CA ASP A 25 -4.71 -5.45 5.75
C ASP A 25 -3.79 -6.35 4.89
N ARG A 26 -2.48 -6.11 4.90
CA ARG A 26 -1.52 -6.82 4.01
C ARG A 26 -0.84 -8.04 4.61
N SER A 27 -1.21 -8.44 5.82
CA SER A 27 -0.61 -9.57 6.56
C SER A 27 0.92 -9.49 6.70
N TRP A 28 1.48 -8.28 6.57
CA TRP A 28 2.92 -8.06 6.62
C TRP A 28 3.42 -8.08 8.06
N ALA A 29 4.21 -9.10 8.42
CA ALA A 29 4.85 -9.18 9.74
C ALA A 29 6.11 -8.29 9.80
N PHE A 30 5.92 -6.98 9.93
CA PHE A 30 7.02 -6.05 10.17
C PHE A 30 7.24 -5.85 11.67
N GLY A 31 8.41 -6.27 12.15
CA GLY A 31 8.90 -5.84 13.46
C GLY A 31 9.52 -4.46 13.36
N VAL A 32 9.03 -3.50 14.15
CA VAL A 32 9.65 -2.18 14.28
C VAL A 32 11.01 -2.37 14.96
N THR A 33 12.09 -1.98 14.31
CA THR A 33 13.43 -2.03 14.92
C THR A 33 14.08 -0.67 14.94
N ASN A 34 14.81 -0.40 16.01
CA ASN A 34 15.58 0.82 16.18
C ASN A 34 16.53 1.03 14.98
N ARG A 35 16.51 2.22 14.38
CA ARG A 35 17.36 2.67 13.25
C ARG A 35 18.83 2.25 13.35
N ARG A 36 19.39 2.16 14.57
CA ARG A 36 20.79 1.74 14.78
C ARG A 36 21.06 0.23 14.63
N LYS A 37 20.03 -0.62 14.59
CA LYS A 37 20.14 -2.09 14.54
C LYS A 37 19.41 -2.73 13.35
N SER A 38 18.94 -1.93 12.38
CA SER A 38 18.24 -2.41 11.19
C SER A 38 19.20 -3.11 10.22
N ARG A 39 19.60 -4.32 10.58
CA ARG A 39 20.37 -5.25 9.74
C ARG A 39 19.79 -6.66 9.79
N ARG A 40 18.57 -6.81 10.35
CA ARG A 40 17.86 -8.08 10.46
C ARG A 40 16.82 -8.18 9.34
N TYR A 41 16.67 -9.38 8.81
CA TYR A 41 15.64 -9.73 7.84
C TYR A 41 14.24 -9.37 8.38
N ARG A 42 13.38 -8.79 7.54
CA ARG A 42 11.99 -8.34 7.87
C ARG A 42 11.87 -7.22 8.92
N GLN A 43 12.85 -6.32 9.01
CA GLN A 43 12.75 -5.14 9.87
C GLN A 43 12.86 -3.85 9.05
N SER A 44 11.97 -2.90 9.36
CA SER A 44 12.01 -1.54 8.84
C SER A 44 12.40 -0.58 9.97
N TYR A 45 13.16 0.46 9.61
CA TYR A 45 13.48 1.56 10.52
C TYR A 45 12.46 2.71 10.47
N THR A 46 11.52 2.68 9.50
CA THR A 46 10.37 3.58 9.40
C THR A 46 9.05 2.81 9.59
N ARG A 47 8.02 3.50 10.07
CA ARG A 47 6.65 2.98 10.20
C ARG A 47 5.65 3.69 9.27
N CYS A 48 6.12 4.64 8.47
CA CYS A 48 5.27 5.46 7.62
C CYS A 48 5.78 5.41 6.17
N GLY A 49 4.84 5.52 5.24
CA GLY A 49 5.06 5.51 3.80
C GLY A 49 3.80 5.96 3.07
N GLN A 50 3.78 5.84 1.74
CA GLN A 50 2.59 6.11 0.93
C GLN A 50 2.11 4.79 0.32
N PHE A 51 0.87 4.42 0.64
CA PHE A 51 0.28 3.14 0.22
C PHE A 51 -1.03 3.39 -0.54
N LEU A 52 -1.26 2.59 -1.57
CA LEU A 52 -2.56 2.52 -2.24
C LEU A 52 -3.56 1.80 -1.33
N ALA A 53 -4.73 2.39 -1.13
CA ALA A 53 -5.88 1.69 -0.57
C ALA A 53 -6.41 0.67 -1.58
N ASN A 54 -7.08 -0.36 -1.07
CA ASN A 54 -7.84 -1.33 -1.86
C ASN A 54 -7.00 -2.00 -2.97
N VAL A 55 -5.70 -2.20 -2.72
CA VAL A 55 -4.80 -2.83 -3.72
C VAL A 55 -5.19 -4.28 -4.03
N ALA A 56 -5.95 -4.90 -3.13
CA ALA A 56 -6.47 -6.26 -3.26
C ALA A 56 -7.79 -6.33 -4.06
N ASP A 57 -8.42 -5.19 -4.36
CA ASP A 57 -9.68 -5.14 -5.08
C ASP A 57 -9.42 -5.32 -6.58
N PHE A 58 -9.97 -6.38 -7.16
CA PHE A 58 -9.84 -6.69 -8.58
C PHE A 58 -11.18 -7.14 -9.19
N ASP A 59 -11.63 -6.46 -10.24
CA ASP A 59 -12.86 -6.80 -10.96
C ASP A 59 -12.61 -7.94 -11.96
N ASN A 60 -12.65 -9.17 -11.45
CA ASN A 60 -12.46 -10.37 -12.28
C ASN A 60 -13.51 -10.54 -13.40
N THR A 61 -14.73 -10.04 -13.18
CA THR A 61 -15.85 -10.24 -14.12
C THR A 61 -15.67 -9.33 -15.33
N PHE A 62 -15.19 -8.10 -15.12
CA PHE A 62 -14.81 -7.21 -16.21
C PHE A 62 -13.72 -7.81 -17.12
N PHE A 63 -12.73 -8.49 -16.54
CA PHE A 63 -11.63 -9.11 -17.28
C PHE A 63 -11.93 -10.54 -17.79
N GLY A 64 -13.10 -11.10 -17.47
CA GLY A 64 -13.46 -12.46 -17.87
C GLY A 64 -12.60 -13.56 -17.22
N ILE A 65 -11.98 -13.26 -16.07
CA ILE A 65 -11.13 -14.19 -15.31
C ILE A 65 -12.02 -14.96 -14.34
N ALA A 66 -11.85 -16.28 -14.28
CA ALA A 66 -12.60 -17.10 -13.33
C ALA A 66 -12.20 -16.73 -11.88
N PRO A 67 -13.15 -16.73 -10.91
CA PRO A 67 -12.83 -16.36 -9.53
C PRO A 67 -11.71 -17.20 -8.90
N SER A 68 -11.56 -18.47 -9.30
CA SER A 68 -10.50 -19.36 -8.84
C SER A 68 -9.11 -18.93 -9.29
N GLU A 69 -8.99 -18.29 -10.47
CA GLU A 69 -7.71 -17.79 -11.00
C GLU A 69 -7.35 -16.41 -10.41
N THR A 70 -8.31 -15.73 -9.78
CA THR A 70 -8.07 -14.42 -9.14
C THR A 70 -7.32 -14.56 -7.82
N LEU A 71 -7.42 -15.71 -7.14
CA LEU A 71 -6.74 -15.95 -5.87
C LEU A 71 -5.21 -15.99 -6.01
N ASP A 72 -4.69 -16.33 -7.20
CA ASP A 72 -3.27 -16.32 -7.52
C ASP A 72 -2.74 -14.92 -7.89
N LEU A 73 -3.65 -13.94 -8.09
CA LEU A 73 -3.32 -12.55 -8.45
C LEU A 73 -3.34 -11.58 -7.25
N GLN A 74 -3.86 -12.03 -6.09
CA GLN A 74 -3.83 -11.31 -4.81
C GLN A 74 -2.55 -11.60 -4.01
#